data_AF-A0A0Q8HQ86-F1
#
_entry.id   AF-A0A0Q8HQ86-F1
#
_cell.length_a   1.000
_cell.length_b   1.000
_cell.length_c   1.000
_cell.angle_alpha   90.00
_cell.angle_beta   90.00
_cell.angle_gamma   90.00
#
_symmetry.space_group_name_H-M   'P 1'
#
loop_
_entity.id
_entity.type
_entity.pdbx_description
1 polymer ?
#
loop_
_entity_poly.entity_id
_entity_poly.type
_entity_poly.pdbx_seq_one_letter_code
_entity_poly.pdbx_strand_id
1 'polypeptide(L)'
;MRLDYLTIFPDFFAPLDLSLPGKAADKGLVEFHVHDLRSHTHDKHHRVDDTPYGGGAGMVMKPEPWGEAFDALEIQDDTCIVFTTPSGERFDQRLAEELASRPRIVFACGRYEGIDQRVIDHARERAEVREISLGDYVLNGGEVAALAITEAVVRLLPGFMGNAQSLVEESHAEGGLLEYPVYTKPPAWRGREVPAILRSGDHGKVAAWRHEQSVRRTAERRPDLLHPAVLDDGTPIVRATPGDAAELLTLQRACWVQEALANDSLDIPALHESYDDVRAWLGEWDTWVVRRAGRLVGAVRGRLEGPDGPKGMAWDIGRIMVAPDQQGSGLGRVLLDHIQAVAPARVTSYVLFTGAGSTRNQRMYKKAGFRLRPDLDAPPGAVVLTKRRA
;
A
#
# COMPACT_ATOMS: atom_id res chain seq x y z
N MET A 1 0.84 30.74 -8.01
CA MET A 1 0.20 29.71 -8.86
C MET A 1 -1.14 30.24 -9.33
N ARG A 2 -1.58 29.92 -10.55
CA ARG A 2 -2.91 30.29 -11.06
C ARG A 2 -3.74 29.04 -11.35
N LEU A 3 -4.99 29.01 -10.88
CA LEU A 3 -5.95 27.93 -11.16
C LEU A 3 -7.17 28.51 -11.88
N ASP A 4 -7.43 28.03 -13.10
CA ASP A 4 -8.63 28.35 -13.86
C ASP A 4 -9.62 27.15 -13.80
N TYR A 5 -10.92 27.42 -13.66
CA TYR A 5 -11.96 26.40 -13.62
C TYR A 5 -12.97 26.66 -14.74
N LEU A 6 -12.98 25.79 -15.75
CA LEU A 6 -13.99 25.79 -16.80
C LEU A 6 -15.15 24.88 -16.36
N THR A 7 -16.33 25.46 -16.17
CA THR A 7 -17.52 24.75 -15.66
C THR A 7 -18.80 25.37 -16.20
N ILE A 8 -19.89 24.62 -16.14
CA ILE A 8 -21.23 25.13 -16.38
C ILE A 8 -21.96 25.45 -15.04
N PHE A 9 -21.26 25.40 -13.91
CA PHE A 9 -21.80 25.79 -12.61
C PHE A 9 -20.75 26.60 -11.82
N PRO A 10 -20.50 27.87 -12.19
CA PRO A 10 -19.51 28.70 -11.49
C PRO A 10 -19.72 28.76 -9.97
N ASP A 11 -20.97 28.82 -9.52
CA ASP A 11 -21.33 28.87 -8.10
C ASP A 11 -20.87 27.66 -7.28
N PHE A 12 -20.55 26.51 -7.91
CA PHE A 12 -19.94 25.36 -7.21
C PHE A 12 -18.60 25.73 -6.57
N PHE A 13 -17.91 26.75 -7.09
CA PHE A 13 -16.60 27.17 -6.63
C PHE A 13 -16.63 28.29 -5.59
N ALA A 14 -17.80 28.70 -5.11
CA ALA A 14 -17.92 29.58 -3.94
C ALA A 14 -17.10 29.13 -2.70
N PRO A 15 -16.87 27.82 -2.45
CA PRO A 15 -16.00 27.39 -1.35
C PRO A 15 -14.53 27.80 -1.47
N LEU A 16 -14.04 28.23 -2.64
CA LEU A 16 -12.67 28.70 -2.82
C LEU A 16 -12.35 29.95 -1.98
N ASP A 17 -13.37 30.73 -1.63
CA ASP A 17 -13.24 31.91 -0.75
C ASP A 17 -13.22 31.53 0.74
N LEU A 18 -13.42 30.25 1.08
CA LEU A 18 -13.51 29.79 2.46
C LEU A 18 -12.18 29.22 2.96
N SER A 19 -12.08 29.11 4.29
CA SER A 19 -11.06 28.31 4.98
C SER A 19 -9.62 28.67 4.58
N LEU A 20 -8.78 27.67 4.30
CA LEU A 20 -7.37 27.83 3.97
C LEU A 20 -7.13 28.23 2.50
N PRO A 21 -7.88 27.71 1.49
CA PRO A 21 -7.79 28.21 0.12
C PRO A 21 -7.99 29.72 0.01
N GLY A 22 -9.05 30.26 0.64
CA GLY A 22 -9.31 31.72 0.64
C GLY A 22 -8.16 32.51 1.27
N LYS A 23 -7.61 32.03 2.40
CA LYS A 23 -6.43 32.65 3.04
C LYS A 23 -5.18 32.60 2.16
N ALA A 24 -5.02 31.59 1.31
CA ALA A 24 -3.90 31.52 0.38
C ALA A 24 -4.05 32.54 -0.75
N ALA A 25 -5.28 32.74 -1.22
CA ALA A 25 -5.60 33.80 -2.18
C ALA A 25 -5.36 35.19 -1.58
N ASP A 26 -5.81 35.45 -0.35
CA ASP A 26 -5.59 36.73 0.37
C ASP A 26 -4.09 37.07 0.52
N LYS A 27 -3.24 36.04 0.63
CA LYS A 27 -1.78 36.17 0.73
C LYS A 27 -1.08 36.24 -0.64
N GLY A 28 -1.81 36.15 -1.74
CA GLY A 28 -1.26 36.13 -3.09
C GLY A 28 -0.46 34.87 -3.43
N LEU A 29 -0.68 33.76 -2.72
CA LEU A 29 0.00 32.48 -3.02
C LEU A 29 -0.61 31.79 -4.24
N VAL A 30 -1.93 31.94 -4.40
CA VAL A 30 -2.71 31.35 -5.47
C VAL A 30 -3.77 32.32 -5.98
N GLU A 31 -4.05 32.28 -7.28
CA GLU A 31 -5.14 33.02 -7.93
C GLU A 31 -6.18 32.02 -8.44
N PHE A 32 -7.45 32.25 -8.14
CA PHE A 32 -8.56 31.42 -8.61
C PHE A 32 -9.40 32.19 -9.64
N HIS A 33 -9.65 31.57 -10.79
CA HIS A 33 -10.50 32.14 -11.84
C HIS A 33 -11.55 31.11 -12.26
N VAL A 34 -12.83 31.46 -12.13
CA VAL A 34 -13.93 30.57 -12.49
C VAL A 34 -14.62 31.11 -13.74
N HIS A 35 -14.77 30.26 -14.75
CA HIS A 35 -15.27 30.64 -16.07
C HIS A 35 -16.50 29.80 -16.41
N ASP A 36 -17.63 30.47 -16.70
CA ASP A 36 -18.82 29.78 -17.19
C ASP A 36 -18.63 29.39 -18.66
N LEU A 37 -18.54 28.10 -18.94
CA LEU A 37 -18.38 27.58 -20.29
C LEU A 37 -19.53 28.02 -21.23
N ARG A 38 -20.71 28.35 -20.68
CA ARG A 38 -21.82 28.87 -21.47
C ARG A 38 -21.54 30.22 -22.13
N SER A 39 -20.54 30.99 -21.66
CA SER A 39 -20.13 32.24 -22.31
C SER A 39 -19.58 32.02 -23.72
N HIS A 40 -19.12 30.80 -24.03
CA HIS A 40 -18.57 30.37 -25.32
C HIS A 40 -19.61 29.63 -26.18
N THR A 41 -20.89 29.93 -25.99
CA THR A 41 -21.99 29.39 -26.80
C THR A 41 -22.67 30.50 -27.58
N HIS A 42 -23.06 30.21 -28.82
CA HIS A 42 -23.63 31.20 -29.74
C HIS A 42 -25.13 31.03 -29.98
N ASP A 43 -25.74 29.97 -29.46
CA ASP A 43 -27.18 29.74 -29.60
C ASP A 43 -27.97 30.42 -28.47
N LYS A 44 -29.23 30.75 -28.75
CA LYS A 44 -30.13 31.43 -27.81
C LYS A 44 -30.31 30.69 -26.48
N HIS A 45 -30.14 29.37 -26.46
CA HIS A 45 -30.35 28.53 -25.29
C HIS A 45 -29.05 28.19 -24.55
N HIS A 46 -27.91 28.72 -25.00
CA HIS A 46 -26.59 28.48 -24.42
C HIS A 46 -26.29 26.98 -24.20
N ARG A 47 -26.51 26.18 -25.25
CA ARG A 47 -26.35 24.72 -25.21
C ARG A 47 -24.90 24.34 -25.31
N VAL A 48 -24.44 23.68 -24.26
CA VAL A 48 -23.07 23.14 -24.09
C VAL A 48 -23.01 21.64 -24.38
N ASP A 49 -24.14 21.00 -24.68
CA ASP A 49 -24.27 19.56 -24.85
C ASP A 49 -25.17 19.19 -26.03
N ASP A 50 -25.00 17.97 -26.54
CA ASP A 50 -25.83 17.37 -27.59
C ASP A 50 -25.91 15.84 -27.41
N THR A 51 -26.77 15.17 -28.18
CA THR A 51 -26.91 13.70 -28.14
C THR A 51 -25.64 12.99 -28.64
N PRO A 52 -25.26 11.85 -28.06
CA PRO A 52 -24.07 11.11 -28.47
C PRO A 52 -24.22 10.49 -29.87
N TYR A 53 -23.15 10.55 -30.67
CA TYR A 53 -23.02 9.71 -31.86
C TYR A 53 -22.96 8.22 -31.48
N GLY A 54 -23.56 7.36 -32.31
CA GLY A 54 -23.67 5.92 -32.04
C GLY A 54 -24.88 5.51 -31.18
N GLY A 55 -25.66 6.48 -30.70
CA GLY A 55 -26.77 6.25 -29.78
C GLY A 55 -26.30 6.08 -28.33
N GLY A 56 -27.25 5.97 -27.41
CA GLY A 56 -26.99 5.94 -25.97
C GLY A 56 -27.96 6.83 -25.21
N ALA A 57 -28.07 6.63 -23.90
CA ALA A 57 -28.77 7.55 -23.02
C ALA A 57 -27.84 8.73 -22.65
N GLY A 58 -28.43 9.86 -22.26
CA GLY A 58 -27.68 11.03 -21.80
C GLY A 58 -27.24 11.99 -22.91
N MET A 59 -26.37 12.92 -22.54
CA MET A 59 -25.87 14.00 -23.39
C MET A 59 -24.34 14.07 -23.28
N VAL A 60 -23.67 14.55 -24.32
CA VAL A 60 -22.21 14.74 -24.36
C VAL A 60 -21.92 16.22 -24.57
N MET A 61 -20.96 16.76 -23.83
CA MET A 61 -20.60 18.18 -23.98
C MET A 61 -19.95 18.44 -25.33
N LYS A 62 -20.46 19.44 -26.05
CA LYS A 62 -20.05 19.82 -27.40
C LYS A 62 -18.61 20.31 -27.42
N PRO A 63 -17.84 20.06 -28.49
CA PRO A 63 -16.44 20.44 -28.54
C PRO A 63 -16.20 21.96 -28.65
N GLU A 64 -17.03 22.69 -29.39
CA GLU A 64 -16.77 24.10 -29.73
C GLU A 64 -16.64 25.03 -28.51
N PRO A 65 -17.55 25.00 -27.51
CA PRO A 65 -17.41 25.88 -26.34
C PRO A 65 -16.12 25.64 -25.56
N TRP A 66 -15.62 24.39 -25.54
CA TRP A 66 -14.34 24.07 -24.90
C TRP A 66 -13.15 24.61 -25.70
N GLY A 67 -13.17 24.44 -27.03
CA GLY A 67 -12.13 24.99 -27.91
C GLY A 67 -12.02 26.51 -27.78
N GLU A 68 -13.14 27.22 -27.86
CA GLU A 68 -13.19 28.67 -27.70
C GLU A 68 -12.77 29.13 -26.30
N ALA A 69 -13.12 28.37 -25.25
CA ALA A 69 -12.66 28.66 -23.89
C ALA A 69 -11.14 28.50 -23.75
N PHE A 70 -10.55 27.47 -24.37
CA PHE A 70 -9.10 27.28 -24.39
C PHE A 70 -8.39 28.38 -25.19
N ASP A 71 -9.00 28.88 -26.28
CA ASP A 71 -8.49 30.04 -27.01
C ASP A 71 -8.54 31.31 -26.18
N ALA A 72 -9.67 31.59 -25.53
CA ALA A 72 -9.84 32.77 -24.68
C ALA A 72 -8.92 32.78 -23.45
N LEU A 73 -8.59 31.59 -22.92
CA LEU A 73 -7.64 31.43 -21.82
C LEU A 73 -6.17 31.43 -22.27
N GLU A 74 -5.92 31.54 -23.57
CA GLU A 74 -4.58 31.51 -24.17
C GLU A 74 -3.78 30.28 -23.69
N ILE A 75 -4.40 29.09 -23.75
CA ILE A 75 -3.74 27.84 -23.34
C ILE A 75 -2.51 27.58 -24.22
N GLN A 76 -1.36 27.39 -23.57
CA GLN A 76 -0.03 27.15 -24.15
C GLN A 76 0.76 26.09 -23.33
N ASP A 77 1.96 25.74 -23.79
CA ASP A 77 2.81 24.66 -23.26
C ASP A 77 3.14 24.74 -21.75
N ASP A 78 3.05 25.93 -21.13
CA ASP A 78 3.31 26.12 -19.70
C ASP A 78 2.12 25.78 -18.79
N THR A 79 0.98 25.46 -19.40
CA THR A 79 -0.30 25.19 -18.73
C THR A 79 -0.53 23.69 -18.60
N CYS A 80 -1.00 23.24 -17.44
CA CYS A 80 -1.49 21.88 -17.23
C CYS A 80 -3.02 21.87 -17.27
N ILE A 81 -3.63 21.20 -18.24
CA ILE A 81 -5.08 20.99 -18.28
C ILE A 81 -5.42 19.69 -17.56
N VAL A 82 -6.29 19.78 -16.55
CA VAL A 82 -6.80 18.64 -15.80
C VAL A 82 -8.24 18.38 -16.19
N PHE A 83 -8.49 17.26 -16.88
CA PHE A 83 -9.83 16.73 -17.08
C PHE A 83 -10.16 15.80 -15.90
N THR A 84 -11.16 16.16 -15.11
CA THR A 84 -11.62 15.30 -14.01
C THR A 84 -12.58 14.25 -14.55
N THR A 85 -12.17 12.98 -14.53
CA THR A 85 -12.94 11.86 -15.09
C THR A 85 -12.68 10.57 -14.31
N PRO A 86 -13.70 9.72 -14.05
CA PRO A 86 -13.49 8.44 -13.37
C PRO A 86 -12.61 7.46 -14.15
N SER A 87 -12.40 7.66 -15.46
CA SER A 87 -11.50 6.86 -16.30
C SER A 87 -10.04 7.31 -16.28
N GLY A 88 -9.73 8.37 -15.53
CA GLY A 88 -8.38 8.94 -15.44
C GLY A 88 -7.46 8.16 -14.49
N GLU A 89 -6.21 8.62 -14.38
CA GLU A 89 -5.30 8.12 -13.35
C GLU A 89 -5.83 8.46 -11.95
N ARG A 90 -5.65 7.56 -10.98
CA ARG A 90 -6.15 7.80 -9.62
C ARG A 90 -5.34 8.91 -8.96
N PHE A 91 -6.03 9.92 -8.43
CA PHE A 91 -5.43 10.97 -7.64
C PHE A 91 -4.84 10.43 -6.33
N ASP A 92 -3.56 10.70 -6.10
CA ASP A 92 -2.83 10.36 -4.87
C ASP A 92 -1.98 11.53 -4.39
N GLN A 93 -1.32 11.36 -3.24
CA GLN A 93 -0.52 12.42 -2.62
C GLN A 93 0.68 12.85 -3.49
N ARG A 94 1.27 11.91 -4.24
CA ARG A 94 2.39 12.20 -5.15
C ARG A 94 1.92 13.05 -6.33
N LEU A 95 0.74 12.75 -6.88
CA LEU A 95 0.15 13.57 -7.93
C LEU A 95 -0.19 14.97 -7.43
N ALA A 96 -0.64 15.12 -6.18
CA ALA A 96 -0.83 16.44 -5.57
C ALA A 96 0.49 17.25 -5.51
N GLU A 97 1.59 16.61 -5.13
CA GLU A 97 2.93 17.23 -5.12
C GLU A 97 3.42 17.62 -6.52
N GLU A 98 3.21 16.75 -7.52
CA GLU A 98 3.52 17.04 -8.92
C GLU A 98 2.72 18.26 -9.42
N LEU A 99 1.41 18.30 -9.16
CA LEU A 99 0.55 19.42 -9.54
C LEU A 99 0.91 20.70 -8.79
N ALA A 100 1.33 20.61 -7.52
CA ALA A 100 1.75 21.76 -6.72
C ALA A 100 2.96 22.52 -7.30
N SER A 101 3.75 21.86 -8.14
CA SER A 101 4.88 22.48 -8.85
C SER A 101 4.49 23.28 -10.09
N ARG A 102 3.23 23.18 -10.56
CA ARG A 102 2.80 23.80 -11.82
C ARG A 102 2.48 25.28 -11.64
N PRO A 103 2.93 26.16 -12.55
CA PRO A 103 2.63 27.59 -12.45
C PRO A 103 1.15 27.88 -12.69
N ARG A 104 0.53 27.13 -13.63
CA ARG A 104 -0.85 27.28 -14.04
C ARG A 104 -1.53 25.92 -14.26
N ILE A 105 -2.73 25.75 -13.73
CA ILE A 105 -3.59 24.58 -13.96
C ILE A 105 -4.96 25.06 -14.43
N VAL A 106 -5.52 24.40 -15.44
CA VAL A 106 -6.90 24.62 -15.89
C VAL A 106 -7.71 23.35 -15.69
N PHE A 107 -8.73 23.41 -14.84
CA PHE A 107 -9.65 22.30 -14.62
C PHE A 107 -10.79 22.34 -15.64
N ALA A 108 -10.90 21.28 -16.44
CA ALA A 108 -12.01 21.05 -17.35
C ALA A 108 -13.08 20.17 -16.65
N CYS A 109 -14.10 20.81 -16.08
CA CYS A 109 -15.14 20.13 -15.31
C CYS A 109 -16.25 19.61 -16.22
N GLY A 110 -16.17 18.32 -16.59
CA GLY A 110 -17.20 17.64 -17.37
C GLY A 110 -18.52 17.44 -16.61
N ARG A 111 -19.61 17.32 -17.36
CA ARG A 111 -20.97 16.98 -16.92
C ARG A 111 -21.60 15.98 -17.89
N TYR A 112 -22.80 15.52 -17.54
CA TYR A 112 -23.56 14.55 -18.34
C TYR A 112 -22.77 13.24 -18.52
N GLU A 113 -22.72 12.67 -19.72
CA GLU A 113 -21.91 11.47 -20.03
C GLU A 113 -20.42 11.79 -20.25
N GLY A 114 -20.05 13.08 -20.21
CA GLY A 114 -18.68 13.55 -20.36
C GLY A 114 -18.49 14.58 -21.46
N ILE A 115 -17.23 14.83 -21.76
CA ILE A 115 -16.79 15.78 -22.79
C ILE A 115 -16.46 15.01 -24.07
N ASP A 116 -16.78 15.57 -25.24
CA ASP A 116 -16.36 14.99 -26.52
C ASP A 116 -14.84 14.72 -26.54
N GLN A 117 -14.45 13.49 -26.85
CA GLN A 117 -13.05 13.04 -26.81
C GLN A 117 -12.11 13.94 -27.63
N ARG A 118 -12.60 14.53 -28.72
CA ARG A 118 -11.80 15.41 -29.59
C ARG A 118 -11.34 16.67 -28.86
N VAL A 119 -12.03 17.11 -27.81
CA VAL A 119 -11.59 18.23 -26.96
C VAL A 119 -10.32 17.85 -26.20
N ILE A 120 -10.26 16.64 -25.67
CA ILE A 120 -9.11 16.13 -24.92
C ILE A 120 -7.93 15.97 -25.88
N ASP A 121 -8.18 15.40 -27.06
CA ASP A 121 -7.17 15.22 -28.09
C ASP A 121 -6.63 16.57 -28.60
N HIS A 122 -7.50 17.56 -28.83
CA HIS A 122 -7.10 18.92 -29.18
C HIS A 122 -6.28 19.60 -28.07
N ALA A 123 -6.68 19.44 -26.80
CA ALA A 123 -5.94 20.00 -25.67
C ALA A 123 -4.51 19.44 -25.59
N ARG A 124 -4.32 18.14 -25.91
CA ARG A 124 -3.00 17.48 -25.92
C ARG A 124 -2.04 18.06 -26.96
N GLU A 125 -2.56 18.68 -28.03
CA GLU A 125 -1.75 19.34 -29.05
C GLU A 125 -1.18 20.69 -28.57
N ARG A 126 -1.70 21.24 -27.46
CA ARG A 126 -1.44 22.62 -27.02
C ARG A 126 -0.80 22.74 -25.64
N ALA A 127 -0.95 21.73 -24.80
CA ALA A 127 -0.60 21.79 -23.39
C ALA A 127 -0.41 20.39 -22.80
N GLU A 128 0.18 20.31 -21.61
CA GLU A 128 0.16 19.07 -20.83
C GLU A 128 -1.28 18.76 -20.40
N VAL A 129 -1.75 17.55 -20.72
CA VAL A 129 -3.09 17.08 -20.35
C VAL A 129 -2.99 15.95 -19.34
N ARG A 130 -3.74 16.06 -18.24
CA ARG A 130 -3.94 15.03 -17.22
C ARG A 130 -5.41 14.68 -17.13
N GLU A 131 -5.74 13.40 -17.30
CA GLU A 131 -7.07 12.88 -16.99
C GLU A 131 -7.00 12.27 -15.59
N ILE A 132 -7.70 12.84 -14.61
CA ILE A 132 -7.57 12.49 -13.19
C ILE A 132 -8.90 12.00 -12.62
N SER A 133 -8.86 10.82 -11.99
CA SER A 133 -9.95 10.21 -11.23
C SER A 133 -9.76 10.46 -9.75
N LEU A 134 -10.82 10.92 -9.05
CA LEU A 134 -10.79 11.08 -7.59
C LEU A 134 -10.83 9.73 -6.85
N GLY A 135 -11.29 8.67 -7.53
CA GLY A 135 -11.40 7.32 -6.98
C GLY A 135 -12.41 6.46 -7.73
N ASP A 136 -12.58 5.22 -7.29
CA ASP A 136 -13.38 4.19 -7.96
C ASP A 136 -14.88 4.36 -7.67
N TYR A 137 -15.44 5.51 -8.07
CA TYR A 137 -16.85 5.86 -7.96
C TYR A 137 -17.22 6.95 -8.97
N VAL A 138 -18.52 7.16 -9.21
CA VAL A 138 -19.03 8.12 -10.20
C VAL A 138 -19.69 9.31 -9.50
N LEU A 139 -19.41 10.51 -10.00
CA LEU A 139 -20.06 11.77 -9.59
C LEU A 139 -20.82 12.36 -10.79
N ASN A 140 -21.79 13.24 -10.51
CA ASN A 140 -22.55 13.94 -11.55
C ASN A 140 -21.75 15.02 -12.31
N GLY A 141 -20.50 15.28 -11.92
CA GLY A 141 -19.69 16.34 -12.50
C GLY A 141 -18.30 16.45 -11.90
N GLY A 142 -17.44 17.16 -12.62
CA GLY A 142 -16.03 17.35 -12.29
C GLY A 142 -15.72 18.35 -11.19
N GLU A 143 -16.67 19.23 -10.82
CA GLU A 143 -16.41 20.37 -9.94
C GLU A 143 -15.99 19.96 -8.54
N VAL A 144 -16.60 18.90 -7.99
CA VAL A 144 -16.20 18.35 -6.68
C VAL A 144 -14.79 17.76 -6.73
N ALA A 145 -14.43 17.11 -7.84
CA ALA A 145 -13.09 16.58 -8.03
C ALA A 145 -12.05 17.70 -8.17
N ALA A 146 -12.37 18.76 -8.93
CA ALA A 146 -11.53 19.94 -9.04
C ALA A 146 -11.29 20.61 -7.68
N LEU A 147 -12.35 20.82 -6.87
CA LEU A 147 -12.21 21.36 -5.51
C LEU A 147 -11.35 20.47 -4.60
N ALA A 148 -11.56 19.15 -4.64
CA ALA A 148 -10.79 18.21 -3.83
C ALA A 148 -9.29 18.21 -4.21
N ILE A 149 -8.98 18.24 -5.52
CA ILE A 149 -7.61 18.35 -6.01
C ILE A 149 -7.01 19.70 -5.60
N THR A 150 -7.75 20.81 -5.75
CA THR A 150 -7.30 22.14 -5.33
C THR A 150 -6.94 22.19 -3.85
N GLU A 151 -7.76 21.64 -2.95
CA GLU A 151 -7.46 21.57 -1.52
C GLU A 151 -6.14 20.84 -1.24
N ALA A 152 -5.90 19.71 -1.92
CA ALA A 152 -4.69 18.92 -1.78
C ALA A 152 -3.44 19.59 -2.39
N VAL A 153 -3.60 20.35 -3.46
CA VAL A 153 -2.51 21.05 -4.17
C VAL A 153 -2.12 22.35 -3.46
N VAL A 154 -3.10 23.21 -3.17
CA VAL A 154 -2.86 24.54 -2.59
C VAL A 154 -2.18 24.45 -1.23
N ARG A 155 -2.50 23.40 -0.44
CA ARG A 155 -1.88 23.19 0.87
C ARG A 155 -0.39 22.89 0.84
N LEU A 156 0.14 22.46 -0.30
CA LEU A 156 1.55 22.12 -0.51
C LEU A 156 2.36 23.33 -0.99
N LEU A 157 1.72 24.46 -1.29
CA LEU A 157 2.41 25.66 -1.78
C LEU A 157 3.37 26.23 -0.72
N PRO A 158 4.60 26.63 -1.11
CA PRO A 158 5.52 27.31 -0.22
C PRO A 158 4.88 28.54 0.43
N GLY A 159 4.99 28.66 1.76
CA GLY A 159 4.40 29.77 2.52
C GLY A 159 2.93 29.57 2.93
N PHE A 160 2.29 28.46 2.52
CA PHE A 160 0.93 28.14 2.94
C PHE A 160 0.86 27.64 4.39
N MET A 161 1.63 26.60 4.73
CA MET A 161 1.70 26.02 6.08
C MET A 161 2.79 26.68 6.92
N GLY A 162 2.44 27.14 8.13
CA GLY A 162 3.38 27.78 9.06
C GLY A 162 4.39 26.83 9.72
N ASN A 163 4.09 25.53 9.77
CA ASN A 163 5.01 24.51 10.28
C ASN A 163 5.19 23.39 9.24
N ALA A 164 6.32 23.39 8.55
CA ALA A 164 6.65 22.37 7.54
C ALA A 164 6.72 20.95 8.13
N GLN A 165 6.99 20.79 9.43
CA GLN A 165 7.00 19.46 10.08
C GLN A 165 5.62 18.79 10.07
N SER A 166 4.53 19.56 10.02
CA SER A 166 3.19 18.99 9.97
C SER A 166 2.95 18.18 8.68
N LEU A 167 3.57 18.57 7.55
CA LEU A 167 3.44 17.82 6.29
C LEU A 167 4.14 16.46 6.34
N VAL A 168 5.17 16.31 7.18
CA VAL A 168 5.99 15.09 7.25
C VAL A 168 5.28 13.98 8.04
N GLU A 169 4.49 14.34 9.06
CA GLU A 169 3.82 13.37 9.94
C GLU A 169 2.41 12.94 9.44
N GLU A 170 1.96 13.46 8.30
CA GLU A 170 0.62 13.22 7.75
C GLU A 170 0.46 11.84 7.11
N SER A 171 -0.80 11.41 6.94
CA SER A 171 -1.10 10.17 6.21
C SER A 171 -0.59 10.26 4.77
N HIS A 172 0.02 9.19 4.27
CA HIS A 172 0.60 9.08 2.93
C HIS A 172 1.84 9.95 2.68
N ALA A 173 2.38 10.61 3.72
CA ALA A 173 3.68 11.28 3.67
C ALA A 173 4.84 10.26 3.70
N GLU A 174 5.97 10.61 4.32
CA GLU A 174 7.18 9.78 4.31
C GLU A 174 6.91 8.35 4.83
N GLY A 175 7.16 7.35 3.97
CA GLY A 175 6.90 5.93 4.27
C GLY A 175 5.50 5.42 3.91
N GLY A 176 4.59 6.27 3.41
CA GLY A 176 3.29 5.87 2.85
C GLY A 176 2.25 5.39 3.85
N LEU A 177 2.52 5.54 5.16
CA LEU A 177 1.66 5.06 6.24
C LEU A 177 0.50 6.02 6.54
N LEU A 178 -0.52 5.51 7.24
CA LEU A 178 -1.58 6.34 7.84
C LEU A 178 -1.09 7.00 9.13
N GLU A 179 -1.55 8.22 9.40
CA GLU A 179 -1.22 8.97 10.62
C GLU A 179 -1.71 8.24 11.88
N TYR A 180 -0.96 8.37 12.97
CA TYR A 180 -1.29 7.84 14.29
C TYR A 180 -2.55 8.49 14.92
N PRO A 181 -3.16 7.91 15.97
CA PRO A 181 -4.26 8.54 16.70
C PRO A 181 -3.81 9.83 17.41
N VAL A 182 -4.53 10.91 17.14
CA VAL A 182 -4.33 12.21 17.79
C VAL A 182 -5.25 12.37 19.00
N TYR A 183 -4.74 13.05 20.02
CA TYR A 183 -5.46 13.34 21.26
C TYR A 183 -5.25 14.81 21.64
N THR A 184 -6.25 15.42 22.27
CA THR A 184 -6.15 16.76 22.83
C THR A 184 -6.75 16.78 24.23
N LYS A 185 -6.66 17.93 24.90
CA LYS A 185 -7.26 18.14 26.24
C LYS A 185 -8.78 17.96 26.16
N PRO A 186 -9.44 17.42 27.21
CA PRO A 186 -8.89 17.04 28.52
C PRO A 186 -8.22 15.65 28.55
N PRO A 187 -7.41 15.33 29.59
CA PRO A 187 -6.68 14.05 29.68
C PRO A 187 -7.58 12.82 29.88
N ALA A 188 -8.84 13.01 30.29
CA ALA A 188 -9.85 11.95 30.37
C ALA A 188 -11.21 12.47 29.91
N TRP A 189 -11.91 11.70 29.08
CA TRP A 189 -13.24 12.01 28.60
C TRP A 189 -14.11 10.76 28.58
N ARG A 190 -15.23 10.76 29.31
CA ARG A 190 -16.19 9.64 29.40
C ARG A 190 -15.52 8.28 29.71
N GLY A 191 -14.61 8.27 30.68
CA GLY A 191 -13.86 7.06 31.07
C GLY A 191 -12.78 6.61 30.08
N ARG A 192 -12.46 7.43 29.07
CA ARG A 192 -11.37 7.18 28.12
C ARG A 192 -10.21 8.12 28.42
N GLU A 193 -9.08 7.56 28.81
CA GLU A 193 -7.87 8.33 29.11
C GLU A 193 -7.00 8.52 27.88
N VAL A 194 -6.31 9.65 27.81
CA VAL A 194 -5.19 9.85 26.87
C VAL A 194 -4.04 8.91 27.29
N PRO A 195 -3.43 8.16 26.34
CA PRO A 195 -2.31 7.27 26.64
C PRO A 195 -1.25 7.94 27.50
N ALA A 196 -0.85 7.29 28.60
CA ALA A 196 0.08 7.86 29.57
C ALA A 196 1.42 8.28 28.92
N ILE A 197 1.85 7.57 27.87
CA ILE A 197 3.07 7.89 27.11
C ILE A 197 3.03 9.30 26.49
N LEU A 198 1.86 9.74 26.01
CA LEU A 198 1.67 11.09 25.46
C LEU A 198 1.69 12.19 26.53
N ARG A 199 1.62 11.80 27.81
CA ARG A 199 1.70 12.70 28.97
C ARG A 199 3.05 12.63 29.69
N SER A 200 4.00 11.83 29.18
CA SER A 200 5.27 11.54 29.86
C SER A 200 6.34 12.63 29.71
N GLY A 201 6.22 13.51 28.69
CA GLY A 201 7.26 14.47 28.32
C GLY A 201 8.48 13.87 27.61
N ASP A 202 8.50 12.55 27.40
CA ASP A 202 9.59 11.84 26.73
C ASP A 202 9.38 11.85 25.20
N HIS A 203 10.00 12.81 24.51
CA HIS A 203 9.84 12.99 23.07
C HIS A 203 10.24 11.75 22.26
N GLY A 204 11.27 11.00 22.69
CA GLY A 204 11.74 9.80 22.02
C GLY A 204 10.70 8.67 22.11
N LYS A 205 10.15 8.44 23.31
CA LYS A 205 9.08 7.44 23.48
C LYS A 205 7.78 7.84 22.81
N VAL A 206 7.46 9.13 22.77
CA VAL A 206 6.28 9.63 22.04
C VAL A 206 6.44 9.38 20.54
N ALA A 207 7.61 9.67 19.96
CA ALA A 207 7.88 9.41 18.55
C ALA A 207 7.81 7.91 18.21
N ALA A 208 8.43 7.05 19.03
CA ALA A 208 8.36 5.60 18.86
C ALA A 208 6.91 5.08 18.93
N TRP A 209 6.13 5.54 19.92
CA TRP A 209 4.73 5.18 20.05
C TRP A 209 3.89 5.66 18.85
N ARG A 210 4.12 6.89 18.38
CA ARG A 210 3.44 7.44 17.19
C ARG A 210 3.70 6.57 15.97
N HIS A 211 4.95 6.21 15.72
CA HIS A 211 5.32 5.32 14.62
C HIS A 211 4.65 3.95 14.75
N GLU A 212 4.70 3.32 15.92
CA GLU A 212 4.04 2.03 16.18
C GLU A 212 2.53 2.09 15.90
N GLN A 213 1.85 3.15 16.36
CA GLN A 213 0.42 3.31 16.12
C GLN A 213 0.08 3.60 14.65
N SER A 214 0.94 4.33 13.94
CA SER A 214 0.82 4.58 12.50
C SER A 214 0.90 3.27 11.71
N VAL A 215 1.93 2.45 11.98
CA VAL A 215 2.08 1.12 11.37
C VAL A 215 0.88 0.24 11.68
N ARG A 216 0.48 0.15 12.96
CA ARG A 216 -0.67 -0.65 13.40
C ARG A 216 -1.96 -0.23 12.70
N ARG A 217 -2.27 1.08 12.67
CA ARG A 217 -3.47 1.59 12.01
C ARG A 217 -3.45 1.33 10.50
N THR A 218 -2.29 1.46 9.86
CA THR A 218 -2.10 1.14 8.45
C THR A 218 -2.38 -0.34 8.21
N ALA A 219 -1.83 -1.23 9.03
CA ALA A 219 -2.10 -2.66 8.98
C ALA A 219 -3.59 -2.98 9.13
N GLU A 220 -4.30 -2.30 10.03
CA GLU A 220 -5.72 -2.52 10.30
C GLU A 220 -6.65 -1.99 9.19
N ARG A 221 -6.31 -0.86 8.55
CA ARG A 221 -7.23 -0.14 7.64
C ARG A 221 -6.83 -0.12 6.17
N ARG A 222 -5.53 -0.11 5.90
CA ARG A 222 -4.92 -0.01 4.57
C ARG A 222 -3.69 -0.92 4.48
N PRO A 223 -3.86 -2.23 4.65
CA PRO A 223 -2.73 -3.18 4.62
C PRO A 223 -1.99 -3.17 3.28
N ASP A 224 -2.62 -2.67 2.22
CA ASP A 224 -2.03 -2.44 0.90
C ASP A 224 -0.90 -1.40 0.89
N LEU A 225 -0.84 -0.50 1.88
CA LEU A 225 0.18 0.56 1.97
C LEU A 225 1.44 0.13 2.73
N LEU A 226 1.45 -1.04 3.35
CA LEU A 226 2.60 -1.50 4.12
C LEU A 226 3.70 -2.01 3.19
N HIS A 227 4.89 -1.40 3.27
CA HIS A 227 6.08 -1.93 2.61
C HIS A 227 6.55 -3.22 3.32
N PRO A 228 6.93 -4.29 2.59
CA PRO A 228 7.36 -5.56 3.20
C PRO A 228 8.52 -5.46 4.20
N ALA A 229 9.37 -4.43 4.05
CA ALA A 229 10.54 -4.19 4.89
C ALA A 229 10.28 -3.33 6.15
N VAL A 230 9.10 -2.69 6.29
CA VAL A 230 8.77 -1.82 7.45
C VAL A 230 8.28 -2.64 8.65
N LEU A 231 8.25 -3.95 8.53
CA LEU A 231 7.58 -4.84 9.46
C LEU A 231 8.62 -5.69 10.20
N ASP A 232 9.21 -5.12 11.24
CA ASP A 232 9.76 -5.87 12.37
C ASP A 232 9.27 -5.22 13.67
N ASP A 233 8.03 -5.56 14.05
CA ASP A 233 7.26 -4.90 15.11
C ASP A 233 7.01 -5.81 16.33
N GLY A 234 7.73 -6.93 16.46
CA GLY A 234 7.43 -7.91 17.51
C GLY A 234 6.13 -8.68 17.27
N THR A 235 5.70 -8.84 16.00
CA THR A 235 4.60 -9.74 15.60
C THR A 235 4.73 -11.08 16.35
N PRO A 236 3.74 -11.48 17.16
CA PRO A 236 3.88 -12.67 18.00
C PRO A 236 3.96 -13.92 17.13
N ILE A 237 4.97 -14.75 17.41
CA ILE A 237 5.08 -16.10 16.86
C ILE A 237 4.24 -17.01 17.75
N VAL A 238 3.08 -17.43 17.26
CA VAL A 238 2.10 -18.20 18.04
C VAL A 238 2.04 -19.64 17.56
N ARG A 239 1.60 -20.55 18.43
CA ARG A 239 1.39 -21.95 18.05
C ARG A 239 0.21 -22.03 17.07
N ALA A 240 0.39 -22.78 15.99
CA ALA A 240 -0.66 -23.04 15.02
C ALA A 240 -1.79 -23.86 15.66
N THR A 241 -3.00 -23.64 15.15
CA THR A 241 -4.22 -24.33 15.52
C THR A 241 -4.76 -25.09 14.30
N PRO A 242 -5.68 -26.06 14.47
CA PRO A 242 -6.31 -26.74 13.34
C PRO A 242 -6.97 -25.79 12.32
N GLY A 243 -7.38 -24.58 12.74
CA GLY A 243 -7.95 -23.56 11.86
C GLY A 243 -6.95 -22.95 10.87
N ASP A 244 -5.64 -23.06 11.13
CA ASP A 244 -4.59 -22.51 10.27
C ASP A 244 -4.28 -23.38 9.04
N ALA A 245 -4.82 -24.61 8.98
CA ALA A 245 -4.47 -25.60 7.96
C ALA A 245 -4.68 -25.11 6.51
N ALA A 246 -5.77 -24.38 6.24
CA ALA A 246 -6.05 -23.90 4.89
C ALA A 246 -5.05 -22.82 4.44
N GLU A 247 -4.73 -21.87 5.32
CA GLU A 247 -3.76 -20.83 5.02
C GLU A 247 -2.32 -21.36 4.98
N LEU A 248 -2.00 -22.36 5.82
CA LEU A 248 -0.72 -23.07 5.77
C LEU A 248 -0.52 -23.76 4.43
N LEU A 249 -1.55 -24.39 3.86
CA LEU A 249 -1.49 -24.99 2.52
C LEU A 249 -1.20 -23.93 1.45
N THR A 250 -1.87 -22.77 1.51
CA THR A 250 -1.62 -21.67 0.57
C THR A 250 -0.21 -21.11 0.70
N LEU A 251 0.26 -20.83 1.92
CA LEU A 251 1.61 -20.34 2.17
C LEU A 251 2.65 -21.35 1.70
N GLN A 252 2.45 -22.63 2.00
CA GLN A 252 3.33 -23.71 1.56
C GLN A 252 3.46 -23.75 0.04
N ARG A 253 2.35 -23.72 -0.70
CA ARG A 253 2.40 -23.72 -2.17
C ARG A 253 3.15 -22.49 -2.69
N ALA A 254 2.87 -21.31 -2.13
CA ALA A 254 3.55 -20.08 -2.52
C ALA A 254 5.07 -20.14 -2.28
N CYS A 255 5.50 -20.70 -1.14
CA CYS A 255 6.93 -20.82 -0.81
C CYS A 255 7.66 -21.85 -1.68
N TRP A 256 7.02 -22.96 -2.04
CA TRP A 256 7.68 -24.06 -2.74
C TRP A 256 7.77 -23.90 -4.26
N VAL A 257 7.02 -22.97 -4.87
CA VAL A 257 7.21 -22.61 -6.29
C VAL A 257 8.65 -22.15 -6.53
N GLN A 258 9.21 -21.34 -5.64
CA GLN A 258 10.60 -20.90 -5.77
C GLN A 258 11.61 -22.03 -5.55
N GLU A 259 11.32 -22.96 -4.63
CA GLU A 259 12.15 -24.14 -4.42
C GLU A 259 12.13 -25.04 -5.66
N ALA A 260 10.98 -25.20 -6.31
CA ALA A 260 10.87 -25.92 -7.58
C ALA A 260 11.70 -25.27 -8.69
N LEU A 261 11.65 -23.93 -8.80
CA LEU A 261 12.50 -23.20 -9.75
C LEU A 261 13.99 -23.33 -9.43
N ALA A 262 14.36 -23.26 -8.15
CA ALA A 262 15.76 -23.35 -7.73
C ALA A 262 16.36 -24.76 -7.87
N ASN A 263 15.52 -25.80 -7.83
CA ASN A 263 15.94 -27.20 -7.94
C ASN A 263 15.55 -27.83 -9.29
N ASP A 264 14.99 -27.05 -10.21
CA ASP A 264 14.49 -27.49 -11.53
C ASP A 264 13.62 -28.77 -11.44
N SER A 265 12.72 -28.81 -10.45
CA SER A 265 11.88 -29.97 -10.20
C SER A 265 10.54 -29.59 -9.55
N LEU A 266 9.45 -30.09 -10.12
CA LEU A 266 8.11 -30.02 -9.53
C LEU A 266 7.79 -31.22 -8.62
N ASP A 267 8.66 -32.22 -8.56
CA ASP A 267 8.49 -33.41 -7.73
C ASP A 267 8.95 -33.13 -6.29
N ILE A 268 8.33 -32.12 -5.68
CA ILE A 268 8.57 -31.75 -4.29
C ILE A 268 7.30 -32.04 -3.49
N PRO A 269 7.34 -32.92 -2.47
CA PRO A 269 6.14 -33.36 -1.76
C PRO A 269 5.23 -32.22 -1.29
N ALA A 270 5.81 -31.12 -0.82
CA ALA A 270 5.06 -29.96 -0.34
C ALA A 270 4.17 -29.29 -1.42
N LEU A 271 4.45 -29.45 -2.71
CA LEU A 271 3.59 -28.93 -3.79
C LEU A 271 2.35 -29.80 -4.02
N HIS A 272 2.43 -31.08 -3.66
CA HIS A 272 1.40 -32.09 -3.95
C HIS A 272 0.53 -32.46 -2.75
N GLU A 273 0.89 -32.00 -1.55
CA GLU A 273 0.07 -32.21 -0.35
C GLU A 273 -1.33 -31.60 -0.48
N SER A 274 -2.31 -32.36 0.01
CA SER A 274 -3.71 -31.96 0.13
C SER A 274 -3.96 -31.20 1.43
N TYR A 275 -5.17 -30.66 1.57
CA TYR A 275 -5.64 -30.07 2.83
C TYR A 275 -5.62 -31.09 3.99
N ASP A 276 -5.98 -32.35 3.73
CA ASP A 276 -6.01 -33.40 4.74
C ASP A 276 -4.60 -33.79 5.18
N ASP A 277 -3.64 -33.83 4.25
CA ASP A 277 -2.22 -34.02 4.58
C ASP A 277 -1.74 -32.89 5.50
N VAL A 278 -2.12 -31.65 5.20
CA VAL A 278 -1.81 -30.49 6.04
C VAL A 278 -2.40 -30.60 7.44
N ARG A 279 -3.65 -31.03 7.56
CA ARG A 279 -4.26 -31.28 8.87
C ARG A 279 -3.56 -32.40 9.63
N ALA A 280 -3.15 -33.47 8.94
CA ALA A 280 -2.49 -34.61 9.55
C ALA A 280 -1.14 -34.22 10.16
N TRP A 281 -0.22 -33.65 9.36
CA TRP A 281 1.08 -33.29 9.91
C TRP A 281 1.00 -32.11 10.89
N LEU A 282 0.01 -31.23 10.80
CA LEU A 282 -0.20 -30.17 11.79
C LEU A 282 -0.52 -30.74 13.19
N GLY A 283 -1.12 -31.94 13.26
CA GLY A 283 -1.33 -32.66 14.52
C GLY A 283 -0.08 -33.38 15.05
N GLU A 284 0.88 -33.70 14.18
CA GLU A 284 2.11 -34.43 14.55
C GLU A 284 3.30 -33.52 14.83
N TRP A 285 3.32 -32.33 14.22
CA TRP A 285 4.41 -31.38 14.30
C TRP A 285 4.05 -30.19 15.16
N ASP A 286 4.97 -29.81 16.04
CA ASP A 286 4.84 -28.53 16.73
C ASP A 286 5.05 -27.41 15.70
N THR A 287 3.99 -26.70 15.37
CA THR A 287 4.00 -25.69 14.31
C THR A 287 3.74 -24.31 14.90
N TRP A 288 4.50 -23.33 14.45
CA TRP A 288 4.35 -21.92 14.81
C TRP A 288 4.13 -21.07 13.58
N VAL A 289 3.30 -20.06 13.71
CA VAL A 289 2.88 -19.18 12.62
C VAL A 289 3.07 -17.73 12.99
N VAL A 290 3.29 -16.92 11.97
CA VAL A 290 3.38 -15.47 12.05
C VAL A 290 2.31 -14.91 11.15
N ARG A 291 1.41 -14.12 11.74
CA ARG A 291 0.35 -13.42 11.03
C ARG A 291 0.60 -11.93 11.06
N ARG A 292 0.51 -11.28 9.92
CA ARG A 292 0.57 -9.82 9.80
C ARG A 292 -0.71 -9.32 9.16
N ALA A 293 -1.40 -8.39 9.82
CA ALA A 293 -2.70 -7.89 9.38
C ALA A 293 -3.71 -9.02 9.06
N GLY A 294 -3.75 -10.06 9.91
CA GLY A 294 -4.62 -11.23 9.72
C GLY A 294 -4.14 -12.26 8.70
N ARG A 295 -3.22 -11.92 7.80
CA ARG A 295 -2.64 -12.84 6.80
C ARG A 295 -1.53 -13.70 7.40
N LEU A 296 -1.55 -14.99 7.13
CA LEU A 296 -0.44 -15.90 7.45
C LEU A 296 0.75 -15.65 6.51
N VAL A 297 1.84 -15.10 7.05
CA VAL A 297 3.01 -14.65 6.26
C VAL A 297 4.28 -15.45 6.53
N GLY A 298 4.30 -16.22 7.62
CA GLY A 298 5.41 -17.09 7.94
C GLY A 298 4.96 -18.27 8.79
N ALA A 299 5.69 -19.37 8.68
CA ALA A 299 5.48 -20.55 9.51
C ALA A 299 6.78 -21.34 9.66
N VAL A 300 6.89 -22.08 10.75
CA VAL A 300 7.98 -23.03 11.00
C VAL A 300 7.46 -24.18 11.84
N ARG A 301 8.00 -25.38 11.63
CA ARG A 301 7.62 -26.54 12.44
C ARG A 301 8.83 -27.28 12.99
N GLY A 302 8.62 -27.96 14.11
CA GLY A 302 9.62 -28.76 14.80
C GLY A 302 9.01 -30.06 15.33
N ARG A 303 9.82 -31.12 15.37
CA ARG A 303 9.44 -32.38 16.01
C ARG A 303 10.65 -32.99 16.69
N LEU A 304 10.44 -33.65 17.81
CA LEU A 304 11.48 -34.42 18.46
C LEU A 304 11.68 -35.74 17.71
N GLU A 305 12.90 -36.02 17.27
CA GLU A 305 13.32 -37.36 16.89
C GLU A 305 13.87 -38.10 18.12
N GLY A 306 13.44 -39.35 18.29
CA GLY A 306 13.80 -40.20 19.43
C GLY A 306 15.26 -40.67 19.38
N PRO A 307 15.80 -41.20 20.50
CA PRO A 307 17.18 -41.68 20.58
C PRO A 307 17.49 -42.83 19.61
N ASP A 308 16.47 -43.61 19.21
CA ASP A 308 16.58 -44.71 18.24
C ASP A 308 16.46 -44.25 16.78
N GLY A 309 16.28 -42.95 16.54
CA GLY A 309 16.31 -42.38 15.19
C GLY A 309 17.73 -42.32 14.64
N PRO A 310 17.91 -42.29 13.30
CA PRO A 310 19.23 -42.27 12.64
C PRO A 310 20.10 -41.05 13.01
N LYS A 311 19.55 -40.07 13.73
CA LYS A 311 20.17 -38.78 14.05
C LYS A 311 20.30 -38.54 15.57
N GLY A 312 19.94 -39.52 16.41
CA GLY A 312 19.93 -39.41 17.88
C GLY A 312 18.84 -38.47 18.41
N MET A 313 19.01 -37.98 19.65
CA MET A 313 18.04 -37.08 20.31
C MET A 313 18.13 -35.65 19.75
N ALA A 314 17.54 -35.47 18.57
CA ALA A 314 17.59 -34.27 17.74
C ALA A 314 16.22 -33.59 17.61
N TRP A 315 16.23 -32.27 17.43
CA TRP A 315 15.07 -31.49 17.06
C TRP A 315 15.07 -31.30 15.54
N ASP A 316 14.14 -31.98 14.87
CA ASP A 316 13.96 -31.88 13.42
C ASP A 316 13.16 -30.63 13.10
N ILE A 317 13.79 -29.69 12.40
CA ILE A 317 13.23 -28.40 12.01
C ILE A 317 12.81 -28.51 10.55
N GLY A 318 11.52 -28.32 10.31
CA GLY A 318 10.93 -28.37 8.99
C GLY A 318 10.24 -27.07 8.61
N ARG A 319 10.02 -26.92 7.31
CA ARG A 319 9.16 -25.91 6.69
C ARG A 319 9.29 -24.51 7.25
N ILE A 320 10.48 -23.93 7.11
CA ILE A 320 10.66 -22.50 7.35
C ILE A 320 10.07 -21.77 6.14
N MET A 321 8.82 -21.36 6.28
CA MET A 321 8.03 -20.72 5.23
C MET A 321 8.03 -19.21 5.46
N VAL A 322 8.33 -18.46 4.41
CA VAL A 322 8.22 -17.01 4.38
C VAL A 322 7.52 -16.65 3.08
N ALA A 323 6.39 -15.96 3.17
CA ALA A 323 5.61 -15.55 2.02
C ALA A 323 6.51 -14.83 0.99
N PRO A 324 6.34 -15.07 -0.32
CA PRO A 324 7.25 -14.56 -1.34
C PRO A 324 7.50 -13.05 -1.28
N ASP A 325 6.47 -12.27 -1.01
CA ASP A 325 6.54 -10.81 -0.85
C ASP A 325 7.24 -10.35 0.44
N GLN A 326 7.39 -11.23 1.43
CA GLN A 326 8.06 -10.94 2.70
C GLN A 326 9.50 -11.45 2.75
N GLN A 327 10.03 -11.95 1.64
CA GLN A 327 11.39 -12.47 1.60
C GLN A 327 12.43 -11.35 1.70
N GLY A 328 13.53 -11.62 2.41
CA GLY A 328 14.58 -10.63 2.63
C GLY A 328 14.35 -9.72 3.84
N SER A 329 13.17 -9.78 4.46
CA SER A 329 12.82 -9.06 5.70
C SER A 329 13.55 -9.55 6.96
N GLY A 330 14.26 -10.67 6.89
CA GLY A 330 14.84 -11.33 8.06
C GLY A 330 13.91 -12.33 8.77
N LEU A 331 12.62 -12.40 8.40
CA LEU A 331 11.63 -13.28 9.04
C LEU A 331 12.05 -14.76 9.08
N GLY A 332 12.70 -15.28 8.03
CA GLY A 332 13.20 -16.65 8.01
C GLY A 332 14.25 -16.95 9.09
N ARG A 333 15.07 -15.95 9.44
CA ARG A 333 16.04 -16.07 10.54
C ARG A 333 15.33 -16.02 11.89
N VAL A 334 14.35 -15.12 12.04
CA VAL A 334 13.52 -15.01 13.26
C VAL A 334 12.78 -16.33 13.54
N LEU A 335 12.14 -16.92 12.52
CA LEU A 335 11.48 -18.22 12.63
C LEU A 335 12.45 -19.35 13.01
N LEU A 336 13.65 -19.35 12.41
CA LEU A 336 14.69 -20.33 12.73
C LEU A 336 15.20 -20.19 14.17
N ASP A 337 15.38 -18.96 14.66
CA ASP A 337 15.83 -18.74 16.03
C ASP A 337 14.73 -19.08 17.04
N HIS A 338 13.47 -18.76 16.74
CA HIS A 338 12.31 -19.14 17.55
C HIS A 338 12.15 -20.66 17.67
N ILE A 339 12.20 -21.40 16.56
CA ILE A 339 12.01 -22.85 16.58
C ILE A 339 13.12 -23.59 17.34
N GLN A 340 14.34 -23.02 17.38
CA GLN A 340 15.42 -23.53 18.22
C GLN A 340 15.16 -23.22 19.71
N ALA A 341 14.68 -22.01 20.02
CA ALA A 341 14.42 -21.59 21.40
C ALA A 341 13.33 -22.42 22.09
N VAL A 342 12.29 -22.81 21.35
CA VAL A 342 11.19 -23.64 21.87
C VAL A 342 11.50 -25.14 21.91
N ALA A 343 12.67 -25.57 21.44
CA ALA A 343 13.05 -26.99 21.43
C ALA A 343 13.14 -27.55 22.87
N PRO A 344 12.59 -28.75 23.15
CA PRO A 344 12.61 -29.37 24.48
C PRO A 344 14.02 -29.44 25.07
N ALA A 345 14.20 -29.18 26.36
CA ALA A 345 15.53 -29.08 27.00
C ALA A 345 16.45 -30.29 26.80
N ARG A 346 15.86 -31.49 26.61
CA ARG A 346 16.56 -32.75 26.34
C ARG A 346 17.21 -32.88 24.96
N VAL A 347 16.87 -31.99 24.02
CA VAL A 347 17.45 -31.97 22.68
C VAL A 347 18.92 -31.56 22.76
N THR A 348 19.79 -32.32 22.10
CA THR A 348 21.25 -32.05 22.06
C THR A 348 21.72 -31.50 20.71
N SER A 349 20.90 -31.60 19.67
CA SER A 349 21.20 -31.10 18.33
C SER A 349 19.94 -30.71 17.57
N TYR A 350 20.11 -29.84 16.59
CA TYR A 350 19.10 -29.46 15.61
C TYR A 350 19.45 -30.08 14.27
N VAL A 351 18.45 -30.58 13.54
CA VAL A 351 18.59 -31.03 12.16
C VAL A 351 17.55 -30.37 11.28
N LEU A 352 17.91 -30.11 10.03
CA LEU A 352 17.00 -29.67 8.98
C LEU A 352 17.50 -30.16 7.62
N PHE A 353 16.65 -30.10 6.61
CA PHE A 353 17.07 -30.29 5.21
C PHE A 353 16.52 -29.18 4.31
N THR A 354 17.15 -29.01 3.15
CA THR A 354 16.71 -28.09 2.09
C THR A 354 17.13 -28.65 0.73
N GLY A 355 16.52 -28.18 -0.36
CA GLY A 355 16.94 -28.55 -1.70
C GLY A 355 18.43 -28.26 -1.96
N ALA A 356 19.09 -29.13 -2.73
CA ALA A 356 20.50 -29.00 -3.08
C ALA A 356 20.77 -27.71 -3.89
N GLY A 357 19.81 -27.28 -4.71
CA GLY A 357 19.83 -26.02 -5.47
C GLY A 357 19.47 -24.77 -4.66
N SER A 358 18.96 -24.92 -3.44
CA SER A 358 18.47 -23.83 -2.58
C SER A 358 19.60 -23.06 -1.88
N THR A 359 20.52 -22.48 -2.66
CA THR A 359 21.76 -21.84 -2.17
C THR A 359 21.52 -20.69 -1.18
N ARG A 360 20.40 -19.98 -1.30
CA ARG A 360 19.99 -18.92 -0.35
C ARG A 360 19.71 -19.49 1.04
N ASN A 361 18.92 -20.56 1.11
CA ASN A 361 18.58 -21.24 2.36
C ASN A 361 19.83 -21.80 3.01
N GLN A 362 20.68 -22.47 2.22
CA GLN A 362 21.96 -23.00 2.72
C GLN A 362 22.87 -21.90 3.30
N ARG A 363 22.95 -20.71 2.67
CA ARG A 363 23.69 -19.57 3.22
C ARG A 363 23.11 -19.08 4.55
N MET A 364 21.79 -18.98 4.65
CA MET A 364 21.09 -18.60 5.89
C MET A 364 21.39 -19.58 7.03
N TYR A 365 21.28 -20.89 6.77
CA TYR A 365 21.54 -21.93 7.77
C TYR A 365 23.01 -21.96 8.22
N LYS A 366 23.95 -21.84 7.27
CA LYS A 366 25.39 -21.76 7.60
C LYS A 366 25.69 -20.54 8.49
N LYS A 367 25.10 -19.37 8.20
CA LYS A 367 25.19 -18.18 9.06
C LYS A 367 24.54 -18.37 10.43
N ALA A 368 23.59 -19.29 10.58
CA ALA A 368 22.98 -19.65 11.86
C ALA A 368 23.75 -20.76 12.63
N GLY A 369 24.89 -21.22 12.09
CA GLY A 369 25.76 -22.21 12.72
C GLY A 369 25.50 -23.66 12.30
N PHE A 370 24.60 -23.91 11.34
CA PHE A 370 24.37 -25.24 10.80
C PHE A 370 25.48 -25.65 9.82
N ARG A 371 25.82 -26.94 9.83
CA ARG A 371 26.85 -27.53 8.96
C ARG A 371 26.25 -28.63 8.10
N LEU A 372 26.65 -28.69 6.83
CA LEU A 372 26.26 -29.76 5.91
C LEU A 372 26.74 -31.11 6.43
N ARG A 373 25.89 -32.13 6.30
CA ARG A 373 26.15 -33.51 6.69
C ARG A 373 25.89 -34.43 5.50
N PRO A 374 26.86 -34.57 4.58
CA PRO A 374 26.71 -35.46 3.42
C PRO A 374 26.70 -36.93 3.81
N ASP A 375 27.07 -37.24 5.06
CA ASP A 375 27.08 -38.56 5.66
C ASP A 375 25.72 -39.01 6.22
N LEU A 376 24.71 -38.13 6.18
CA LEU A 376 23.34 -38.44 6.63
C LEU A 376 22.40 -38.57 5.44
N ASP A 377 21.47 -39.54 5.52
CA ASP A 377 20.44 -39.72 4.51
C ASP A 377 19.55 -38.48 4.37
N ALA A 378 19.35 -38.05 3.13
CA ALA A 378 18.52 -36.92 2.76
C ALA A 378 17.43 -37.38 1.77
N PRO A 379 16.25 -36.73 1.76
CA PRO A 379 15.28 -36.91 0.69
C PRO A 379 15.93 -36.66 -0.69
N PRO A 380 15.44 -37.30 -1.78
CA PRO A 380 15.95 -37.09 -3.12
C PRO A 380 16.04 -35.59 -3.47
N GLY A 381 17.19 -35.15 -3.99
CA GLY A 381 17.43 -33.75 -4.35
C GLY A 381 17.64 -32.78 -3.17
N ALA A 382 17.68 -33.26 -1.93
CA ALA A 382 17.91 -32.45 -0.74
C ALA A 382 19.29 -32.69 -0.10
N VAL A 383 19.71 -31.75 0.76
CA VAL A 383 20.89 -31.83 1.62
C VAL A 383 20.51 -31.62 3.07
N VAL A 384 21.14 -32.39 3.97
CA VAL A 384 20.91 -32.30 5.42
C VAL A 384 21.95 -31.38 6.06
N LEU A 385 21.49 -30.57 7.02
CA LEU A 385 22.35 -29.74 7.86
C LEU A 385 22.05 -29.97 9.34
N THR A 386 23.09 -29.96 10.17
CA THR A 386 22.98 -30.13 11.63
C THR A 386 23.69 -29.03 12.40
N LYS A 387 23.21 -28.76 13.63
CA LYS A 387 23.83 -27.83 14.58
C LYS A 387 23.75 -28.43 15.98
N ARG A 388 24.85 -28.45 16.73
CA ARG A 388 24.80 -28.85 18.15
C ARG A 388 24.10 -27.77 18.97
N ARG A 389 23.27 -28.17 19.93
CA ARG A 389 22.76 -27.24 20.94
C ARG A 389 23.90 -26.88 21.89
N ALA A 390 24.11 -25.59 22.10
CA ALA A 390 25.14 -25.07 23.00
C ALA A 390 24.75 -25.28 24.47
#